data_AF-A0A2S6AZX2-F1
#
_entry.id   AF-A0A2S6AZX2-F1
#
_cell.length_a   1.000
_cell.length_b   1.000
_cell.length_c   1.000
_cell.angle_alpha   90.00
_cell.angle_beta   90.00
_cell.angle_gamma   90.00
#
_symmetry.space_group_name_H-M   'P 1'
#
loop_
_entity.id
_entity.type
_entity.pdbx_description
1 polymer ?
#
loop_
_entity_poly.entity_id
_entity_poly.type
_entity_poly.pdbx_seq_one_letter_code
_entity_poly.pdbx_strand_id
1 'polypeptide(L)' 'MTIASANGRHVFRVEIADTVAKQQRGLMYRTDIPKDGGMLFAPYPPEGGGPREASFWMRNTPSPLDI' A
#
# COMPACT_ATOMS: atom_id res chain seq x y z
N MET A 1 -11.03 2.65 2.88
CA MET A 1 -11.10 1.34 2.21
C MET A 1 -11.59 0.31 3.20
N THR A 2 -12.39 -0.65 2.77
CA THR A 2 -12.93 -1.69 3.66
C THR A 2 -12.54 -3.07 3.15
N ILE A 3 -11.95 -3.88 4.01
CA ILE A 3 -11.63 -5.28 3.73
C ILE A 3 -12.61 -6.16 4.52
N ALA A 4 -13.34 -7.01 3.83
CA ALA A 4 -14.23 -7.98 4.47
C ALA A 4 -13.51 -9.33 4.57
N SER A 5 -13.49 -9.92 5.76
CA SER A 5 -13.01 -11.27 6.01
C SER A 5 -14.03 -12.07 6.82
N ALA A 6 -13.77 -13.36 7.05
CA ALA A 6 -14.61 -14.20 7.90
C ALA A 6 -14.81 -13.61 9.31
N ASN A 7 -13.87 -12.79 9.78
CA ASN A 7 -13.87 -12.19 11.11
C ASN A 7 -14.53 -10.80 11.14
N GLY A 8 -15.13 -10.34 10.04
CA GLY A 8 -15.84 -9.07 9.95
C GLY A 8 -15.25 -8.09 8.94
N ARG A 9 -15.73 -6.84 9.01
CA ARG A 9 -15.30 -5.73 8.14
C ARG A 9 -14.25 -4.88 8.85
N HIS A 10 -13.12 -4.70 8.20
CA HIS A 10 -12.00 -3.90 8.67
C HIS A 10 -11.89 -2.62 7.82
N VAL A 11 -11.92 -1.46 8.47
CA VAL A 11 -11.86 -0.16 7.79
C VAL A 11 -10.46 0.40 7.91
N PHE A 12 -9.87 0.74 6.78
CA PHE A 12 -8.54 1.32 6.66
C PHE A 12 -8.59 2.70 6.00
N ARG A 13 -7.81 3.65 6.53
CA ARG A 13 -7.49 4.93 5.92
C ARG A 13 -6.25 4.75 5.04
N VAL A 14 -6.47 4.65 3.73
CA VAL A 14 -5.40 4.35 2.77
C VAL A 14 -5.08 5.55 1.90
N GLU A 15 -3.79 5.82 1.69
CA GLU A 15 -3.30 6.67 0.61
C GLU A 15 -3.28 5.86 -0.70
N ILE A 16 -3.63 6.46 -1.84
CA ILE A 16 -3.62 5.76 -3.14
C ILE A 16 -2.34 6.08 -3.90
N ALA A 17 -1.58 5.03 -4.23
CA ALA A 17 -0.44 5.08 -5.12
C ALA A 17 -0.85 4.70 -6.55
N ASP A 18 -1.39 5.69 -7.26
CA ASP A 18 -1.92 5.60 -8.63
C ASP A 18 -0.90 5.94 -9.72
N THR A 19 0.27 6.45 -9.35
CA THR A 19 1.33 6.85 -10.29
C THR A 19 2.61 6.07 -10.05
N VAL A 20 3.45 5.94 -11.08
CA VAL A 20 4.78 5.30 -11.01
C VAL A 20 5.60 5.88 -9.85
N ALA A 21 5.67 7.21 -9.74
CA ALA A 21 6.43 7.88 -8.70
C ALA A 21 5.90 7.58 -7.29
N LYS A 22 4.57 7.55 -7.09
CA LYS A 22 3.98 7.20 -5.79
C LYS A 22 4.23 5.74 -5.43
N GLN A 23 4.14 4.82 -6.39
CA GLN A 23 4.39 3.40 -6.13
C GLN A 23 5.87 3.10 -5.85
N GLN A 24 6.80 3.74 -6.56
CA GLN A 24 8.23 3.60 -6.28
C GLN A 24 8.62 4.14 -4.91
N ARG A 25 8.00 5.25 -4.49
CA ARG A 25 8.20 5.82 -3.15
C ARG A 25 7.54 4.97 -2.06
N GLY A 26 6.36 4.42 -2.32
CA GLY A 26 5.58 3.70 -1.32
C GLY A 26 5.42 4.51 -0.03
N LEU A 27 5.59 3.83 1.10
CA LEU A 27 5.55 4.43 2.44
C LEU A 27 6.94 4.85 2.97
N MET A 28 7.95 4.98 2.10
CA MET A 28 9.29 5.42 2.51
C MET A 28 9.20 6.74 3.29
N TYR A 29 9.95 6.80 4.40
CA TYR A 29 10.03 7.96 5.30
C TYR A 29 8.73 8.34 6.02
N ARG A 30 7.68 7.52 5.98
CA ARG A 30 6.51 7.70 6.84
C ARG A 30 6.85 7.19 8.25
N THR A 31 6.77 8.08 9.24
CA THR A 31 7.08 7.78 10.65
C THR A 31 5.83 7.44 11.47
N ASP A 32 4.67 7.94 11.06
CA ASP A 32 3.43 7.91 11.85
C ASP A 32 2.28 7.29 11.06
N ILE A 33 2.42 6.01 10.68
CA ILE A 33 1.33 5.26 10.03
C ILE A 33 0.35 4.79 11.12
N PRO A 34 -0.93 5.22 11.09
CA PRO A 34 -1.94 4.73 12.03
C PRO A 34 -2.12 3.20 11.94
N LYS A 35 -2.65 2.56 12.99
CA LYS A 35 -2.95 1.11 12.96
C LYS A 35 -3.95 0.72 11.87
N ASP A 36 -4.88 1.63 11.54
CA ASP A 36 -5.83 1.52 10.43
C ASP A 36 -5.32 2.25 9.18
N GLY A 37 -4.07 2.70 9.17
CA GLY A 37 -3.44 3.42 8.07
C GLY A 37 -2.75 2.48 7.08
N GLY A 38 -2.67 2.89 5.82
CA GLY A 38 -1.92 2.13 4.82
C GLY A 38 -1.80 2.83 3.49
N MET A 39 -1.26 2.12 2.50
CA MET A 39 -1.18 2.59 1.12
C MET A 39 -1.73 1.52 0.19
N LEU A 40 -2.65 1.90 -0.70
CA LEU A 40 -3.20 1.05 -1.74
C LEU A 40 -2.46 1.30 -3.05
N PHE A 41 -1.82 0.24 -3.57
CA PHE A 41 -1.16 0.23 -4.87
C PHE A 41 -2.18 -0.18 -5.94
N ALA A 42 -2.89 0.80 -6.51
CA ALA A 42 -3.89 0.56 -7.54
C ALA A 42 -4.02 1.78 -8.47
N PRO A 43 -4.10 1.58 -9.81
CA PRO A 43 -3.89 0.32 -10.53
C PRO A 43 -2.43 -0.16 -10.48
N TYR A 44 -2.21 -1.47 -10.59
CA TYR A 44 -0.88 -2.07 -10.65
C TYR A 44 -0.79 -3.01 -11.86
N PRO A 45 0.09 -2.73 -12.85
CA PRO A 45 1.03 -1.61 -12.94
C PRO A 45 0.35 -0.23 -13.05
N PRO A 46 0.98 0.86 -12.56
CA PRO A 46 0.45 2.22 -12.72
C PRO A 46 0.55 2.69 -14.18
N GLU A 47 1.47 2.10 -14.95
CA GLU A 47 1.61 2.30 -16.40
C GLU A 47 0.63 1.46 -17.24
N GLY A 48 -0.27 0.71 -16.60
CA GLY A 48 -1.26 -0.15 -17.26
C GLY A 48 -0.74 -1.56 -17.59
N GLY A 49 -1.63 -2.39 -18.15
CA GLY A 49 -1.37 -3.81 -18.42
C GLY A 49 -2.08 -4.75 -17.44
N GLY A 50 -1.84 -6.06 -17.60
CA GLY A 50 -2.36 -7.08 -16.69
C GLY A 50 -1.62 -7.10 -15.34
N PRO A 51 -2.18 -7.74 -14.30
CA PRO A 51 -1.51 -7.91 -13.02
C PRO A 51 -0.12 -8.52 -13.21
N ARG A 52 0.91 -7.86 -12.68
CA ARG A 52 2.29 -8.35 -12.67
C ARG A 52 2.72 -8.65 -11.24
N GLU A 53 3.70 -9.54 -11.08
CA GLU A 53 4.33 -9.74 -9.77
C GLU A 53 4.91 -8.42 -9.24
N ALA A 54 4.60 -8.13 -7.98
CA ALA A 54 5.10 -6.95 -7.30
C ALA A 54 6.28 -7.36 -6.40
N SER A 55 7.45 -6.77 -6.64
CA SER A 55 8.59 -6.89 -5.74
C SER A 55 8.61 -5.69 -4.80
N PHE A 56 8.21 -5.90 -3.56
CA PHE A 56 8.28 -4.87 -2.53
C PHE A 56 9.61 -4.96 -1.78
N TRP A 57 10.17 -3.80 -1.46
CA TRP A 57 11.34 -3.67 -0.61
C TRP A 57 11.03 -2.67 0.51
N MET A 58 11.47 -2.96 1.73
CA MET A 58 11.26 -2.09 2.90
C MET A 58 12.43 -1.12 3.11
N ARG A 59 13.11 -0.73 2.02
CA ARG A 59 14.24 0.19 2.12
C ARG A 59 13.74 1.55 2.62
N ASN A 60 14.25 1.98 3.78
CA ASN A 60 13.87 3.23 4.46
C ASN A 60 12.42 3.29 5.00
N THR A 61 11.84 2.13 5.33
CA THR A 61 10.57 2.06 6.07
C THR A 61 10.87 1.74 7.54
N PRO A 62 10.77 2.71 8.47
CA PRO A 62 11.16 2.53 9.87
C PRO A 62 10.16 1.68 10.66
N SER A 63 8.94 1.47 10.15
CA SER A 63 7.91 0.63 10.76
C SER A 63 7.73 -0.68 10.00
N PRO A 64 7.51 -1.82 10.68
CA PRO A 64 7.16 -3.07 10.00
C PRO A 64 5.81 -2.92 9.29
N LEU A 65 5.73 -3.42 8.05
CA LEU A 65 4.52 -3.42 7.24
C LEU A 65 4.09 -4.85 6.93
N ASP A 66 2.79 -5.10 6.99
CA ASP A 66 2.15 -6.28 6.38
C ASP A 66 1.77 -5.93 4.93
N ILE A 67 2.13 -6.80 3.98
CA ILE A 67 1.90 -6.64 2.52
C ILE A 67 1.06 -7.79 2.00
#